data_AF-A0A1V5MWM6-F1
#
_entry.id   AF-A0A1V5MWM6-F1
#
_cell.length_a   1.000
_cell.length_b   1.000
_cell.length_c   1.000
_cell.angle_alpha   90.00
_cell.angle_beta   90.00
_cell.angle_gamma   90.00
#
_symmetry.space_group_name_H-M   'P 1'
#
loop_
_entity.id
_entity.type
_entity.pdbx_description
1 polymer ?
#
loop_
_entity_poly.entity_id
_entity_poly.type
_entity_poly.pdbx_seq_one_letter_code
_entity_poly.pdbx_strand_id
1 'polypeptide(L)'
;MVEMRKVYRLMVFNYLIYNKDDHAKNFAFIYRDGDWHFAPAYDLLPSDGINGFRTTSINNSIEPSKEDIFTVAVKAGLDKKEAMAVFEKLVITTR
;
A
#
# COMPACT_ATOMS: atom_id res chain seq x y z
N MET A 1 -3.48 -10.47 10.91
CA MET A 1 -4.48 -9.59 10.27
C MET A 1 -4.22 -8.09 10.48
N VAL A 2 -3.85 -7.63 11.70
CA VAL A 2 -3.57 -6.20 11.94
C VAL A 2 -2.44 -5.66 11.06
N GLU A 3 -1.29 -6.35 11.04
CA GLU A 3 -0.13 -5.90 10.26
C GLU A 3 -0.41 -5.84 8.75
N MET A 4 -1.10 -6.85 8.21
CA MET A 4 -1.47 -6.88 6.80
C MET A 4 -2.42 -5.73 6.43
N ARG A 5 -3.35 -5.34 7.32
CA ARG A 5 -4.18 -4.14 7.09
C ARG A 5 -3.37 -2.85 7.07
N LYS A 6 -2.31 -2.75 7.87
CA LYS A 6 -1.39 -1.59 7.82
C LYS A 6 -0.65 -1.54 6.48
N VAL A 7 -0.12 -2.67 6.02
CA VAL A 7 0.56 -2.77 4.71
C VAL A 7 -0.40 -2.42 3.57
N TYR A 8 -1.62 -2.95 3.58
CA TYR A 8 -2.65 -2.60 2.57
C TYR A 8 -2.98 -1.11 2.58
N ARG A 9 -3.17 -0.52 3.76
CA ARG A 9 -3.44 0.92 3.90
C ARG A 9 -2.30 1.77 3.33
N LEU A 10 -1.05 1.35 3.53
CA LEU A 10 0.12 2.03 2.96
C LEU A 10 0.16 1.91 1.43
N MET A 11 -0.09 0.72 0.88
CA MET A 11 -0.16 0.51 -0.58
C MET A 11 -1.22 1.43 -1.21
N VAL A 12 -2.41 1.51 -0.62
CA VAL A 12 -3.48 2.40 -1.11
C VAL A 12 -3.05 3.86 -0.99
N PHE A 13 -2.41 4.26 0.10
CA PHE A 13 -1.93 5.63 0.28
C PHE A 13 -0.91 6.01 -0.81
N ASN A 14 0.12 5.19 -1.02
CA ASN A 14 1.14 5.41 -2.07
C ASN A 14 0.54 5.45 -3.47
N TYR A 15 -0.52 4.66 -3.72
CA TYR A 15 -1.29 4.75 -4.95
C TYR A 15 -1.98 6.11 -5.12
N LEU A 16 -2.69 6.58 -4.09
CA LEU A 16 -3.49 7.81 -4.15
C LEU A 16 -2.66 9.08 -4.26
N ILE A 17 -1.50 9.14 -3.60
CA ILE A 17 -0.61 10.32 -3.66
C ILE A 17 0.36 10.28 -4.85
N TYR A 18 0.23 9.31 -5.75
CA TYR A 18 1.18 9.08 -6.84
C TYR A 18 2.63 8.92 -6.32
N ASN A 19 2.84 8.25 -5.18
CA ASN A 19 4.19 7.86 -4.76
C ASN A 19 4.60 6.60 -5.54
N LYS A 20 5.39 6.77 -6.60
CA LYS A 20 5.91 5.66 -7.42
C LYS A 20 7.26 5.13 -6.93
N ASP A 21 7.89 5.77 -5.94
CA ASP A 21 9.17 5.34 -5.34
C ASP A 21 8.98 4.48 -4.08
N ASP A 22 7.90 3.69 -4.06
CA ASP A 22 7.54 2.79 -2.96
C ASP A 22 8.33 1.47 -3.00
N HIS A 23 9.65 1.54 -3.07
CA HIS A 23 10.49 0.35 -3.18
C HIS A 23 10.61 -0.40 -1.84
N ALA A 24 11.10 -1.64 -1.85
CA ALA A 24 11.15 -2.52 -0.68
C ALA A 24 11.84 -1.92 0.57
N LYS A 25 12.80 -0.99 0.41
CA LYS A 25 13.46 -0.31 1.55
C LYS A 25 12.57 0.70 2.29
N ASN A 26 11.41 1.06 1.72
CA ASN A 26 10.42 1.94 2.33
C ASN A 26 9.39 1.16 3.17
N PHE A 27 9.61 -0.14 3.34
CA PHE A 27 8.86 -1.00 4.23
C PHE A 27 9.80 -1.56 5.29
N ALA A 28 9.48 -1.30 6.56
CA ALA A 28 10.25 -1.82 7.68
C ALA A 28 9.35 -2.54 8.68
N PHE A 29 9.99 -3.38 9.48
CA PHE A 29 9.37 -4.08 10.58
C PHE A 29 10.21 -3.87 11.84
N ILE A 30 9.54 -3.75 12.97
CA ILE A 30 10.13 -3.63 14.30
C ILE A 30 9.90 -4.97 15.00
N TYR A 31 11.00 -5.62 15.39
CA TYR A 31 10.93 -6.81 16.24
C TYR A 31 10.85 -6.39 17.72
N ARG A 32 9.76 -6.75 18.38
CA ARG A 32 9.55 -6.48 19.81
C ARG A 32 8.63 -7.52 20.42
N ASP A 33 8.83 -7.81 21.70
CA ASP A 33 7.98 -8.74 22.46
C ASP A 33 7.85 -10.13 21.83
N GLY A 34 8.90 -10.59 21.14
CA GLY A 34 8.92 -11.89 20.46
C GLY A 34 8.25 -11.93 19.08
N ASP A 35 7.74 -10.80 18.57
CA ASP A 35 6.96 -10.74 17.33
C ASP A 35 7.39 -9.59 16.39
N TRP A 36 7.06 -9.72 15.11
CA TRP A 36 7.34 -8.71 14.07
C TRP A 36 6.12 -7.80 13.87
N HIS A 37 6.34 -6.50 14.05
CA HIS A 37 5.33 -5.47 13.87
C HIS A 37 5.70 -4.63 12.66
N PHE A 38 4.74 -4.35 11.78
CA PHE A 38 4.95 -3.38 10.71
C PHE A 38 5.27 -2.01 11.32
N ALA A 39 6.38 -1.41 10.89
CA ALA A 39 6.83 -0.13 11.39
C ALA A 39 5.84 0.98 10.99
N PRO A 40 5.82 2.12 11.71
CA PRO A 40 5.18 3.32 11.20
C PRO A 40 5.69 3.65 9.79
N ALA A 41 4.80 4.06 8.90
CA ALA A 41 5.17 4.43 7.54
C ALA A 41 6.06 5.69 7.54
N TYR A 42 7.01 5.73 6.61
CA TYR A 42 7.94 6.84 6.40
C TYR A 42 8.17 7.04 4.90
N ASP A 43 8.82 8.15 4.54
CA ASP A 43 9.14 8.49 3.14
C ASP A 43 7.90 8.52 2.22
N LEU A 44 6.92 9.33 2.60
CA LEU A 44 5.60 9.41 1.98
C LEU A 44 5.46 10.67 1.13
N LEU A 45 6.12 10.68 -0.02
CA LEU A 45 6.13 11.81 -0.94
C LEU A 45 5.60 11.39 -2.33
N PRO A 46 4.81 12.23 -3.02
CA PRO A 46 4.56 12.04 -4.44
C PRO A 46 5.87 11.94 -5.21
N SER A 47 5.93 11.02 -6.17
CA SER A 47 7.14 10.79 -6.97
C SER A 47 6.75 10.19 -8.31
N ASP A 48 7.36 10.69 -9.40
CA ASP A 48 7.14 10.14 -10.74
C ASP A 48 7.83 8.78 -10.94
N GLY A 49 8.69 8.37 -10.01
CA GLY A 49 9.46 7.13 -10.11
C GLY A 49 10.50 7.15 -11.23
N ILE A 50 11.12 6.01 -11.47
CA ILE A 50 12.17 5.89 -12.50
C ILE A 50 11.50 5.75 -13.86
N ASN A 51 11.77 6.69 -14.77
CA ASN A 51 11.16 6.75 -16.12
C ASN A 51 9.62 6.81 -16.10
N GLY A 52 9.01 7.36 -15.05
CA GLY A 52 7.55 7.46 -14.93
C GLY A 52 6.88 6.22 -14.33
N PHE A 53 7.63 5.16 -14.00
CA PHE A 53 7.09 3.88 -13.53
C PHE A 53 7.21 3.70 -12.01
N ARG A 54 6.23 2.99 -11.44
CA ARG A 54 6.24 2.54 -10.05
C ARG A 54 7.29 1.45 -9.83
N THR A 55 8.01 1.54 -8.72
CA THR A 55 9.05 0.58 -8.31
C THR A 55 8.46 -0.75 -7.83
N THR A 56 7.31 -0.73 -7.15
CA THR A 56 6.59 -1.93 -6.71
C THR A 56 5.33 -2.17 -7.54
N SER A 57 5.21 -3.31 -8.23
CA SER A 57 4.00 -3.61 -9.01
C SER A 57 2.80 -3.94 -8.10
N ILE A 58 1.60 -3.60 -8.56
CA ILE A 58 0.34 -4.00 -7.92
C ILE A 58 -0.38 -4.93 -8.90
N ASN A 59 -0.64 -6.16 -8.48
CA ASN A 59 -1.23 -7.21 -9.33
C ASN A 59 -0.48 -7.43 -10.66
N ASN A 60 0.85 -7.43 -10.63
CA ASN A 60 1.72 -7.52 -11.82
C ASN A 60 1.60 -6.35 -12.81
N SER A 61 1.02 -5.21 -12.40
CA SER A 61 0.97 -3.97 -13.19
C SER A 61 1.88 -2.88 -12.60
N ILE A 62 2.57 -2.17 -13.48
CA ILE A 62 3.36 -0.95 -13.17
C ILE A 62 2.51 0.33 -13.28
N GLU A 63 1.33 0.24 -13.90
CA GLU A 63 0.29 1.27 -13.99
C GLU A 63 -1.03 0.67 -13.48
N PRO A 64 -1.16 0.43 -12.17
CA PRO A 64 -2.29 -0.29 -11.64
C PRO A 64 -3.58 0.52 -11.70
N SER A 65 -4.69 -0.18 -11.89
CA SER A 65 -6.04 0.35 -11.75
C SER A 65 -6.52 0.27 -10.29
N LYS A 66 -7.68 0.87 -10.01
CA LYS A 66 -8.37 0.68 -8.73
C LYS A 66 -8.72 -0.80 -8.49
N GLU A 67 -9.05 -1.53 -9.54
CA GLU A 67 -9.43 -2.95 -9.48
C GLU A 67 -8.24 -3.85 -9.09
N ASP A 68 -7.02 -3.49 -9.50
CA ASP A 68 -5.79 -4.21 -9.13
C ASP A 68 -5.53 -4.16 -7.62
N ILE A 69 -5.79 -3.00 -7.00
CA ILE A 69 -5.67 -2.81 -5.55
C ILE A 69 -6.57 -3.79 -4.79
N PHE A 70 -7.83 -3.93 -5.21
CA PHE A 70 -8.75 -4.86 -4.56
C PHE A 70 -8.41 -6.32 -4.85
N THR A 71 -7.90 -6.60 -6.05
CA THR A 71 -7.45 -7.95 -6.42
C THR A 71 -6.30 -8.40 -5.51
N VAL A 72 -5.31 -7.54 -5.26
CA VAL A 72 -4.21 -7.83 -4.32
C VAL A 72 -4.74 -8.02 -2.90
N ALA A 73 -5.67 -7.16 -2.44
CA ALA A 73 -6.25 -7.28 -1.11
C ALA A 73 -6.89 -8.65 -0.88
N VAL A 74 -7.73 -9.11 -1.82
CA VAL A 74 -8.40 -10.41 -1.74
C VAL A 74 -7.40 -11.56 -1.82
N LYS A 75 -6.41 -11.48 -2.72
CA LYS A 75 -5.33 -12.48 -2.82
C LYS A 75 -4.50 -12.59 -1.53
N ALA A 76 -4.33 -11.47 -0.81
CA ALA A 76 -3.64 -11.41 0.48
C ALA A 76 -4.52 -11.84 1.68
N GLY A 77 -5.78 -12.22 1.44
CA GLY A 77 -6.72 -12.71 2.46
C GLY A 77 -7.55 -11.63 3.15
N LEU A 78 -7.63 -10.40 2.62
CA LEU A 78 -8.60 -9.40 3.10
C LEU A 78 -10.00 -9.67 2.57
N ASP A 79 -11.00 -9.35 3.40
CA ASP A 79 -12.36 -9.22 2.91
C ASP A 79 -12.47 -8.05 1.93
N LYS A 80 -13.17 -8.28 0.81
CA LYS A 80 -13.29 -7.27 -0.26
C LYS A 80 -14.04 -6.01 0.22
N LYS A 81 -15.07 -6.16 1.05
CA LYS A 81 -15.85 -5.01 1.55
C LYS A 81 -15.00 -4.18 2.52
N GLU A 82 -14.22 -4.84 3.38
CA GLU A 82 -13.26 -4.17 4.26
C GLU A 82 -12.21 -3.39 3.44
N ALA A 83 -11.62 -4.02 2.42
CA ALA A 83 -10.64 -3.37 1.54
C ALA A 83 -11.23 -2.14 0.83
N MET A 84 -12.46 -2.25 0.31
CA MET A 84 -13.19 -1.13 -0.28
C MET A 84 -13.42 0.00 0.73
N ALA A 85 -13.86 -0.31 1.96
CA ALA A 85 -14.11 0.68 2.99
C ALA A 85 -12.83 1.45 3.36
N VAL A 86 -11.69 0.77 3.46
CA VAL A 86 -10.38 1.41 3.70
C VAL A 86 -10.00 2.33 2.54
N PHE A 87 -10.19 1.88 1.29
CA PHE A 87 -9.92 2.67 0.10
C PHE A 87 -10.74 3.96 0.07
N GLU A 88 -12.06 3.86 0.21
CA GLU A 88 -12.96 5.03 0.18
C GLU A 88 -12.64 6.03 1.32
N LYS A 89 -12.31 5.52 2.51
CA LYS A 89 -11.87 6.38 3.62
C LYS A 89 -10.59 7.16 3.27
N LEU A 90 -9.62 6.50 2.64
CA LEU A 90 -8.38 7.16 2.24
C LEU A 90 -8.59 8.16 1.10
N VAL A 91 -9.45 7.87 0.12
CA VAL A 91 -9.81 8.82 -0.94
C VAL A 91 -10.33 10.13 -0.36
N ILE A 92 -11.17 10.06 0.68
CA ILE A 92 -11.73 11.24 1.35
C ILE A 92 -10.64 12.01 2.13
N THR A 93 -9.71 11.30 2.78
CA THR A 93 -8.73 11.91 3.70
C THR A 93 -7.47 12.43 2.99
N THR A 94 -7.22 11.97 1.76
CA THR A 94 -5.99 12.28 1.00
C THR A 94 -6.23 13.38 -0.05
N ARG A 95 -7.39 14.04 -0.01
CA ARG A 95 -7.79 15.15 -0.87
C ARG A 95 -7.74 16.47 -0.12
#